data_AF-A0A947AEY1-F1
#
_entry.id   AF-A0A947AEY1-F1
#
_cell.length_a   1.000
_cell.length_b   1.000
_cell.length_c   1.000
_cell.angle_alpha   90.00
_cell.angle_beta   90.00
_cell.angle_gamma   90.00
#
_symmetry.space_group_name_H-M   'P 1'
#
loop_
_entity.id
_entity.type
_entity.pdbx_description
1 polymer ?
#
loop_
_entity_poly.entity_id
_entity_poly.type
_entity_poly.pdbx_seq_one_letter_code
_entity_poly.pdbx_strand_id
1 'polypeptide(L)'
;MRKTIPLLSKIWLKVINLEQSLFPKLEESIGSLSPKEEKLIKIIDFAGIERFVSNVPITNSHKDRDEMAHAFVAKKVYNFHTKRELIDRLKNDRILRLLCGWRHYNEIPSESKFSGVFKEFSQQS
;
A
#
# COMPACT_ATOMS: atom_id res chain seq x y z
N MET A 1 28.19 20.97 6.93
CA MET A 1 26.84 21.07 7.55
C MET A 1 25.93 21.85 6.62
N ARG A 2 24.61 21.58 6.62
CA ARG A 2 23.51 22.25 5.85
C ARG A 2 23.04 21.53 4.57
N LYS A 3 22.19 20.51 4.74
CA LYS A 3 21.12 20.12 3.78
C LYS A 3 19.85 19.55 4.46
N THR A 4 19.75 19.64 5.79
CA THR A 4 18.64 19.03 6.56
C THR A 4 17.36 19.87 6.56
N ILE A 5 17.47 21.20 6.57
CA ILE A 5 16.33 22.13 6.65
C ILE A 5 15.37 22.04 5.43
N PRO A 6 15.85 21.95 4.17
CA PRO A 6 14.96 21.87 3.01
C PRO A 6 14.20 20.54 2.92
N LEU A 7 14.79 19.44 3.41
CA LEU A 7 14.18 18.11 3.36
C LEU A 7 13.04 17.99 4.36
N LEU A 8 13.24 18.49 5.58
CA LEU A 8 12.19 18.54 6.61
C LEU A 8 11.02 19.42 6.17
N SER A 9 11.30 20.55 5.52
CA SER A 9 10.26 21.41 4.95
C SER A 9 9.43 20.70 3.87
N LYS A 10 10.06 19.92 2.97
CA LYS A 10 9.35 19.14 1.95
C LYS A 10 8.51 18.00 2.54
N ILE A 11 9.06 17.25 3.50
CA ILE A 11 8.33 16.18 4.18
C ILE A 11 7.12 16.76 4.92
N TRP A 12 7.31 17.86 5.65
CA TRP A 12 6.24 18.51 6.39
C TRP A 12 5.12 19.02 5.48
N LEU A 13 5.46 19.70 4.37
CA LEU A 13 4.47 20.11 3.38
C LEU A 13 3.70 18.92 2.78
N LYS A 14 4.37 17.79 2.55
CA LYS A 14 3.73 16.57 2.07
C LYS A 14 2.75 16.00 3.10
N VAL A 15 3.11 15.95 4.38
CA VAL A 15 2.20 15.54 5.46
C VAL A 15 0.97 16.45 5.54
N ILE A 16 1.19 17.78 5.53
CA ILE A 16 0.09 18.76 5.58
C ILE A 16 -0.86 18.55 4.40
N ASN A 17 -0.34 18.38 3.18
CA ASN A 17 -1.18 18.17 2.00
C ASN A 17 -2.00 16.87 2.09
N LEU A 18 -1.43 15.80 2.64
CA LEU A 18 -2.17 14.55 2.88
C LEU A 18 -3.33 14.77 3.84
N GLU A 19 -3.07 15.37 5.00
CA GLU A 19 -4.06 15.55 6.06
C GLU A 19 -5.13 16.58 5.71
N GLN A 20 -4.76 17.67 5.05
CA GLN A 20 -5.67 18.78 4.77
C GLN A 20 -6.39 18.68 3.42
N SER A 21 -5.87 17.90 2.45
CA SER A 21 -6.49 17.78 1.13
C SER A 21 -6.84 16.36 0.73
N LEU A 22 -5.97 15.37 0.95
CA LEU A 22 -6.21 14.02 0.44
C LEU A 22 -7.22 13.27 1.31
N PHE A 23 -7.02 13.26 2.63
CA PHE A 23 -7.88 12.52 3.55
C PHE A 23 -9.33 13.01 3.53
N PRO A 24 -9.64 14.32 3.58
CA PRO A 24 -11.03 14.77 3.50
C PRO A 24 -11.74 14.31 2.22
N LYS A 25 -11.05 14.39 1.06
CA LYS A 25 -11.59 13.93 -0.22
C LYS A 25 -11.81 12.41 -0.27
N LEU A 26 -10.92 11.64 0.37
CA LEU A 26 -11.10 10.21 0.48
C LEU A 26 -12.29 9.89 1.40
N GLU A 27 -12.39 10.54 2.55
CA GLU A 27 -13.48 10.33 3.51
C GLU A 27 -14.85 10.64 2.93
N GLU A 28 -14.96 11.66 2.05
CA GLU A 28 -16.19 11.93 1.28
C GLU A 28 -16.63 10.74 0.41
N SER A 29 -15.67 9.96 -0.10
CA SER A 29 -15.94 8.86 -1.05
C SER A 29 -16.09 7.48 -0.41
N ILE A 30 -15.36 7.21 0.68
CA ILE A 30 -15.28 5.88 1.32
C ILE A 30 -15.72 5.86 2.79
N GLY A 31 -16.05 7.02 3.37
CA GLY A 31 -16.38 7.17 4.79
C GLY A 31 -15.14 7.44 5.65
N SER A 32 -15.37 7.61 6.95
CA SER A 32 -14.32 7.96 7.92
C SER A 32 -13.15 6.97 7.89
N LEU A 33 -11.92 7.48 7.79
CA LEU A 33 -10.72 6.65 7.83
C LEU A 33 -10.37 6.30 9.28
N SER A 34 -10.05 5.04 9.52
CA SER A 34 -9.48 4.59 10.78
C SER A 34 -8.00 4.99 10.87
N PRO A 35 -7.44 5.12 12.10
CA PRO A 35 -6.02 5.44 12.28
C PRO A 35 -5.07 4.45 11.59
N LYS A 36 -5.49 3.18 11.41
CA LYS A 36 -4.71 2.17 10.69
C LYS A 36 -4.69 2.42 9.19
N GLU A 37 -5.81 2.86 8.62
CA GLU A 37 -5.95 3.17 7.19
C GLU A 37 -5.15 4.42 6.83
N GLU A 38 -5.25 5.48 7.64
CA GLU A 38 -4.40 6.67 7.47
C GLU A 38 -2.91 6.33 7.53
N LYS A 39 -2.52 5.48 8.49
CA LYS A 39 -1.15 5.02 8.62
C LYS A 39 -0.69 4.25 7.39
N LEU A 40 -1.56 3.40 6.83
CA LEU A 40 -1.27 2.67 5.59
C LEU A 40 -1.06 3.64 4.43
N ILE A 41 -1.97 4.60 4.22
CA ILE A 41 -1.86 5.59 3.13
C ILE A 41 -0.57 6.40 3.25
N LYS A 42 -0.27 6.89 4.47
CA LYS A 42 0.98 7.61 4.75
C LYS A 42 2.18 6.73 4.37
N ILE A 43 2.26 5.49 4.84
CA ILE A 43 3.42 4.63 4.52
C ILE A 43 3.54 4.39 3.02
N ILE A 44 2.43 4.10 2.32
CA ILE A 44 2.44 3.87 0.87
C ILE A 44 3.00 5.09 0.13
N ASP A 45 2.47 6.29 0.43
CA ASP A 45 2.86 7.53 -0.26
C ASP A 45 4.27 8.00 0.13
N PHE A 46 4.68 7.85 1.39
CA PHE A 46 6.04 8.23 1.83
C PHE A 46 7.11 7.26 1.36
N ALA A 47 6.84 5.95 1.40
CA ALA A 47 7.80 4.95 0.96
C ALA A 47 7.94 4.95 -0.57
N GLY A 48 6.94 5.43 -1.32
CA GLY A 48 6.98 5.43 -2.78
C GLY A 48 7.18 4.02 -3.32
N ILE A 49 6.43 3.06 -2.77
CA ILE A 49 6.65 1.62 -2.90
C ILE A 49 6.75 1.19 -4.37
N GLU A 50 5.95 1.81 -5.23
CA GLU A 50 5.95 1.60 -6.69
C GLU A 50 7.36 1.70 -7.32
N ARG A 51 8.25 2.53 -6.75
CA ARG A 51 9.63 2.70 -7.25
C ARG A 51 10.53 1.50 -6.98
N PHE A 52 10.16 0.65 -6.02
CA PHE A 52 10.91 -0.53 -5.59
C PHE A 52 10.32 -1.82 -6.16
N VAL A 53 9.12 -1.75 -6.75
CA VAL A 53 8.55 -2.85 -7.51
C VAL A 53 9.37 -2.98 -8.79
N SER A 54 10.28 -3.94 -8.81
CA SER A 54 11.17 -4.20 -9.94
C SER A 54 10.39 -4.39 -11.25
N ASN A 55 10.65 -3.56 -12.26
CA ASN A 55 10.08 -3.65 -13.61
C ASN A 55 10.61 -4.83 -14.45
N VAL A 56 11.26 -5.83 -13.83
CA VAL A 56 11.92 -6.91 -14.59
C VAL A 56 10.85 -7.85 -15.17
N PRO A 57 10.83 -8.07 -16.50
CA PRO A 57 9.82 -8.88 -17.16
C PRO A 57 10.19 -10.35 -17.05
N ILE A 58 10.05 -10.94 -15.86
CA ILE A 58 10.16 -12.40 -15.71
C ILE A 58 8.74 -12.96 -15.76
N THR A 59 8.22 -13.00 -16.99
CA THR A 59 7.08 -13.80 -17.46
C THR A 59 5.75 -13.63 -16.70
N ASN A 60 4.76 -13.03 -17.39
CA ASN A 60 3.33 -12.88 -17.04
C ASN A 60 2.92 -11.64 -16.22
N SER A 61 2.40 -10.67 -16.97
CA SER A 61 1.57 -9.51 -16.60
C SER A 61 1.74 -8.89 -15.21
N HIS A 62 2.45 -7.78 -15.26
CA HIS A 62 2.60 -6.63 -14.37
C HIS A 62 1.32 -6.00 -13.78
N LYS A 63 0.13 -6.61 -13.92
CA LYS A 63 -1.12 -5.91 -13.63
C LYS A 63 -1.41 -5.72 -12.13
N ASP A 64 -0.86 -6.58 -11.28
CA ASP A 64 -1.18 -6.56 -9.84
C ASP A 64 0.04 -6.30 -8.94
N ARG A 65 1.23 -6.00 -9.50
CA ARG A 65 2.46 -5.99 -8.68
C ARG A 65 2.49 -4.81 -7.71
N ASP A 66 2.02 -3.64 -8.14
CA ASP A 66 1.94 -2.46 -7.29
C ASP A 66 0.91 -2.68 -6.19
N GLU A 67 -0.22 -3.27 -6.53
CA GLU A 67 -1.28 -3.62 -5.59
C GLU A 67 -0.81 -4.67 -4.57
N MET A 68 -0.05 -5.67 -5.03
CA MET A 68 0.59 -6.66 -4.16
C MET A 68 1.64 -6.02 -3.25
N ALA A 69 2.35 -4.99 -3.71
CA ALA A 69 3.30 -4.26 -2.87
C ALA A 69 2.59 -3.44 -1.79
N HIS A 70 1.48 -2.79 -2.12
CA HIS A 70 0.60 -2.15 -1.14
C HIS A 70 0.05 -3.16 -0.13
N ALA A 71 -0.38 -4.34 -0.60
CA ALA A 71 -0.86 -5.42 0.26
C ALA A 71 0.24 -5.98 1.19
N PHE A 72 1.50 -6.00 0.73
CA PHE A 72 2.64 -6.40 1.56
C PHE A 72 2.85 -5.43 2.72
N VAL A 73 2.74 -4.12 2.47
CA VAL A 73 2.79 -3.11 3.52
C VAL A 73 1.56 -3.18 4.43
N ALA A 74 0.37 -3.36 3.86
CA ALA A 74 -0.86 -3.56 4.63
C ALA A 74 -0.74 -4.74 5.60
N LYS A 75 -0.12 -5.86 5.18
CA LYS A 75 0.17 -7.00 6.05
C LYS A 75 0.90 -6.58 7.32
N LYS A 76 1.91 -5.72 7.19
CA LYS A 76 2.71 -5.23 8.31
C LYS A 76 1.97 -4.20 9.16
N VAL A 77 1.21 -3.29 8.55
CA VAL A 77 0.44 -2.27 9.29
C VAL A 77 -0.67 -2.89 10.13
N TYR A 78 -1.33 -3.92 9.61
CA TYR A 78 -2.44 -4.60 10.28
C TYR A 78 -1.99 -5.79 11.14
N ASN A 79 -0.70 -6.12 11.15
CA ASN A 79 -0.13 -7.27 11.86
C ASN A 79 -0.76 -8.62 11.49
N PHE A 80 -1.07 -8.84 10.21
CA PHE A 80 -1.56 -10.14 9.74
C PHE A 80 -0.44 -11.17 9.75
N HIS A 81 -0.70 -12.32 10.37
CA HIS A 81 0.29 -13.37 10.56
C HIS A 81 0.43 -14.20 9.28
N THR A 82 -0.69 -14.48 8.62
CA THR A 82 -0.75 -15.32 7.42
C THR A 82 -1.15 -14.53 6.17
N LYS A 83 -0.75 -15.04 5.00
CA LYS A 83 -1.19 -14.45 3.72
C LYS A 83 -2.69 -14.69 3.49
N ARG A 84 -3.20 -15.84 3.95
CA ARG A 84 -4.62 -16.17 3.92
C ARG A 84 -5.47 -15.16 4.68
N GLU A 85 -5.06 -14.81 5.90
CA GLU A 85 -5.72 -13.77 6.70
C GLU A 85 -5.76 -12.41 5.98
N LEU A 86 -4.65 -12.01 5.36
CA LEU A 86 -4.59 -10.82 4.51
C LEU A 86 -5.58 -10.90 3.33
N ILE A 87 -5.59 -12.00 2.59
CA ILE A 87 -6.46 -12.20 1.43
C ILE A 87 -7.94 -12.19 1.84
N ASP A 88 -8.27 -12.87 2.95
CA ASP A 88 -9.62 -12.90 3.49
C ASP A 88 -10.07 -11.50 3.92
N ARG A 89 -9.17 -10.72 4.53
CA ARG A 89 -9.47 -9.32 4.85
C ARG A 89 -9.66 -8.47 3.59
N LEU A 90 -8.80 -8.59 2.57
CA LEU A 90 -8.93 -7.85 1.31
C LEU A 90 -10.25 -8.16 0.58
N LYS A 91 -10.77 -9.39 0.70
CA LYS A 91 -12.06 -9.76 0.11
C LYS A 91 -13.24 -9.16 0.87
N ASN A 92 -13.17 -9.11 2.19
CA ASN A 92 -14.28 -8.66 3.04
C ASN A 92 -14.28 -7.15 3.31
N ASP A 93 -13.10 -6.52 3.36
CA ASP A 93 -12.92 -5.12 3.70
C ASP A 93 -12.75 -4.28 2.43
N ARG A 94 -13.80 -3.55 2.07
CA ARG A 94 -13.81 -2.70 0.87
C ARG A 94 -12.77 -1.58 0.96
N ILE A 95 -12.60 -0.96 2.13
CA ILE A 95 -11.69 0.17 2.28
C ILE A 95 -10.25 -0.32 2.09
N LEU A 96 -9.86 -1.37 2.85
CA LEU A 96 -8.53 -1.95 2.71
C LEU A 96 -8.22 -2.39 1.27
N ARG A 97 -9.21 -2.96 0.58
CA ARG A 97 -9.08 -3.38 -0.82
C ARG A 97 -8.79 -2.19 -1.74
N LEU A 98 -9.55 -1.10 -1.60
CA LEU A 98 -9.36 0.13 -2.39
C LEU A 98 -8.01 0.79 -2.09
N LEU A 99 -7.59 0.82 -0.83
CA LEU A 99 -6.29 1.36 -0.44
C LEU A 99 -5.12 0.57 -1.04
N CYS A 100 -5.29 -0.74 -1.22
CA CYS A 100 -4.29 -1.54 -1.90
C CYS A 100 -4.34 -1.38 -3.44
N GLY A 101 -5.39 -0.79 -4.01
CA GLY A 101 -5.52 -0.54 -5.46
C GLY A 101 -6.49 -1.47 -6.19
N TRP A 102 -7.06 -2.48 -5.52
CA TRP A 102 -8.08 -3.35 -6.13
C TRP A 102 -9.47 -2.72 -6.04
N ARG A 103 -10.23 -2.75 -7.14
CA ARG A 103 -11.62 -2.27 -7.14
C ARG A 103 -12.57 -3.38 -6.74
N HIS A 104 -12.32 -4.58 -7.24
CA HIS A 104 -13.20 -5.73 -7.08
C HIS A 104 -12.51 -6.90 -6.38
N TYR A 105 -13.28 -7.71 -5.66
CA TYR A 105 -12.75 -8.86 -4.92
C TYR A 105 -12.18 -9.97 -5.82
N ASN A 106 -12.65 -10.03 -7.07
CA ASN A 106 -12.22 -11.01 -8.07
C ASN A 106 -10.87 -10.64 -8.73
N GLU A 107 -10.41 -9.41 -8.55
CA GLU A 107 -9.08 -8.97 -8.99
C GLU A 107 -7.98 -9.41 -8.02
N ILE A 108 -8.36 -9.82 -6.79
CA ILE A 108 -7.40 -10.25 -5.77
C ILE A 108 -6.74 -11.57 -6.21
N PRO A 109 -5.40 -11.61 -6.37
CA PRO A 109 -4.68 -12.80 -6.75
C PRO A 109 -4.84 -13.99 -5.78
N SER A 110 -4.55 -15.19 -6.27
CA SER A 110 -4.51 -16.39 -5.43
C SER A 110 -3.34 -16.36 -4.45
N GLU A 111 -3.46 -17.14 -3.36
CA GLU A 111 -2.41 -17.23 -2.32
C GLU A 111 -1.05 -17.67 -2.89
N SER A 112 -1.03 -18.53 -3.89
CA SER A 112 0.20 -18.96 -4.56
C SER A 112 0.92 -17.79 -5.24
N LYS A 113 0.19 -16.89 -5.92
CA LYS A 113 0.76 -15.69 -6.55
C LYS A 113 1.27 -14.71 -5.49
N PHE A 114 0.51 -14.49 -4.41
CA PHE A 114 0.97 -13.73 -3.24
C PHE A 114 2.27 -14.28 -2.66
N SER A 115 2.37 -15.60 -2.53
CA SER A 115 3.53 -16.27 -1.97
C SER A 115 4.81 -16.04 -2.79
N GLY A 116 4.70 -16.14 -4.11
CA GLY A 116 5.83 -15.89 -5.02
C GLY A 116 6.32 -14.45 -4.91
N VAL A 117 5.42 -13.49 -5.13
CA VAL A 117 5.77 -12.05 -5.15
C VAL A 117 6.24 -11.56 -3.77
N PHE A 118 5.64 -12.01 -2.67
CA PHE A 118 6.09 -11.60 -1.33
C PHE A 118 7.47 -12.16 -0.98
N LYS A 119 7.81 -13.35 -1.51
CA LYS A 119 9.15 -13.91 -1.37
C LYS A 119 10.16 -13.05 -2.13
N GLU A 120 9.83 -12.61 -3.34
CA GLU A 120 10.67 -11.68 -4.12
C GLU A 120 10.87 -10.36 -3.37
N PHE A 121 9.80 -9.74 -2.86
CA PHE A 121 9.90 -8.50 -2.08
C PHE A 121 10.76 -8.65 -0.83
N SER A 122 10.66 -9.79 -0.13
CA SER A 122 11.47 -10.06 1.06
C SER A 122 12.95 -10.35 0.75
N GLN A 123 13.30 -10.63 -0.50
CA GLN A 123 14.68 -10.81 -0.95
C GLN A 123 15.32 -9.51 -1.44
N GLN A 124 14.51 -8.49 -1.73
CA GLN A 124 14.95 -7.16 -2.18
C GLN A 124 15.12 -6.15 -1.04
N SER A 125 14.73 -6.53 0.18
CA SER A 125 14.81 -5.72 1.41
C SER A 125 16.13 -5.87 2.16
#